data_AF-A0A3D2B9J1-F1
#
_entry.id   AF-A0A3D2B9J1-F1
#
_cell.length_a   1.000
_cell.length_b   1.000
_cell.length_c   1.000
_cell.angle_alpha   90.00
_cell.angle_beta   90.00
_cell.angle_gamma   90.00
#
_symmetry.space_group_name_H-M   'P 1'
#
loop_
_entity.id
_entity.type
_entity.pdbx_description
1 polymer ?
#
loop_
_entity_poly.entity_id
_entity_poly.type
_entity_poly.pdbx_seq_one_letter_code
_entity_poly.pdbx_strand_id
1 'polypeptide(L)'
;MELLSEYGLFLAKIATVVIAIAVIAVLIVNLTQRKRQRGELRITRLSEQYTEMKEEMSVALLDAHQQKQWHKAQKKKHKLEAKAAKQKAKQELHPEVAKPRVYVLDFKGSMDAHEVSSLREEITAVLAVARAEDQVVLRLESPGGVVHGYGLASSQLQRLRDKHIPLTVAVDKVAASGGYM
;
A
#
# COMPACT_ATOMS: atom_id res chain seq x y z
N MET A 1 23.15 5.32 -65.56
CA MET A 1 23.94 5.48 -64.32
C MET A 1 23.28 6.44 -63.33
N GLU A 2 22.60 7.51 -63.76
CA GLU A 2 21.91 8.44 -62.85
C GLU A 2 20.68 7.84 -62.15
N LEU A 3 19.80 7.12 -62.86
CA LEU A 3 18.58 6.53 -62.26
C LEU A 3 18.85 5.52 -61.14
N LEU A 4 19.91 4.70 -61.27
CA LEU A 4 20.32 3.76 -60.22
C LEU A 4 20.90 4.47 -58.99
N SER A 5 21.60 5.59 -59.21
CA SER A 5 22.15 6.43 -58.14
C SER A 5 21.04 7.20 -57.41
N GLU A 6 20.07 7.75 -58.13
CA GLU A 6 18.91 8.43 -57.55
C GLU A 6 18.02 7.47 -56.76
N TYR A 7 17.80 6.26 -57.29
CA TYR A 7 17.05 5.22 -56.58
C TYR A 7 17.79 4.72 -55.34
N GLY A 8 19.11 4.53 -55.42
CA GLY A 8 19.95 4.18 -54.27
C GLY A 8 19.92 5.26 -53.18
N LEU A 9 19.97 6.54 -53.56
CA LEU A 9 19.86 7.66 -52.62
C LEU A 9 18.47 7.73 -51.97
N PHE A 10 17.41 7.47 -52.72
CA PHE A 10 16.04 7.40 -52.19
C PHE A 10 15.87 6.25 -51.20
N LEU A 11 16.41 5.08 -51.53
CA LEU A 11 16.38 3.89 -50.66
C LEU A 11 17.19 4.10 -49.38
N ALA A 12 18.36 4.72 -49.47
CA ALA A 12 19.16 5.12 -48.31
C ALA A 12 18.41 6.10 -47.40
N LYS A 13 17.72 7.11 -47.97
CA LYS A 13 16.89 8.06 -47.20
C LYS A 13 15.78 7.33 -46.45
N ILE A 14 15.03 6.44 -47.10
CA ILE A 14 13.97 5.66 -46.41
C ILE A 14 14.57 4.79 -45.31
N ALA A 15 15.67 4.09 -45.58
CA ALA A 15 16.34 3.25 -44.60
C ALA A 15 16.78 4.07 -43.37
N THR A 16 17.36 5.27 -43.57
CA THR A 16 17.74 6.15 -42.45
C THR A 16 16.56 6.61 -41.61
N VAL A 17 15.40 6.89 -42.24
CA VAL A 17 14.17 7.26 -41.52
C VAL A 17 13.64 6.08 -40.70
N VAL A 18 13.62 4.87 -41.26
CA VAL A 18 13.17 3.66 -40.55
C VAL A 18 14.09 3.36 -39.36
N ILE A 19 15.41 3.48 -39.55
CA ILE A 19 16.39 3.28 -38.46
C ILE A 19 16.19 4.35 -37.37
N ALA A 20 15.99 5.62 -37.74
CA ALA A 20 15.74 6.69 -36.77
C ALA A 20 14.48 6.42 -35.94
N ILE A 21 13.39 5.97 -36.57
CA ILE A 21 12.14 5.61 -35.89
C ILE A 21 12.37 4.41 -34.96
N ALA A 22 13.10 3.38 -35.40
CA ALA A 22 13.42 2.22 -34.57
C ALA A 22 14.24 2.61 -33.33
N VAL A 23 15.25 3.48 -33.48
CA VAL A 23 16.05 4.00 -32.36
C VAL A 23 15.18 4.78 -31.37
N ILE A 24 14.29 5.65 -31.86
CA ILE A 24 13.36 6.39 -31.01
C ILE A 24 12.41 5.44 -30.25
N ALA A 25 11.86 4.44 -30.93
CA ALA A 25 10.99 3.45 -30.30
C ALA A 25 11.71 2.67 -29.19
N VAL A 26 12.95 2.21 -29.44
CA VAL A 26 13.78 1.52 -28.44
C VAL A 26 14.06 2.42 -27.22
N LEU A 27 14.37 3.70 -27.44
CA LEU A 27 14.59 4.66 -26.35
C LEU A 27 13.33 4.86 -25.49
N ILE A 28 12.15 4.98 -26.11
CA ILE A 28 10.87 5.13 -25.40
C ILE A 28 10.55 3.89 -24.57
N VAL A 29 10.75 2.69 -25.12
CA VAL A 29 10.51 1.42 -24.40
C VAL A 29 11.44 1.30 -23.19
N ASN A 30 12.72 1.66 -23.33
CA ASN A 30 13.69 1.57 -22.25
C ASN A 30 13.40 2.58 -21.12
N LEU A 31 12.92 3.79 -21.47
CA LEU A 31 12.50 4.80 -20.49
C LEU A 31 11.22 4.40 -19.73
N THR A 32 10.28 3.74 -20.40
CA THR A 32 9.01 3.32 -19.78
C THR A 32 9.17 2.06 -18.92
N GLN A 33 10.04 1.12 -19.29
CA GLN A 33 10.35 -0.05 -18.45
C GLN A 33 10.97 0.34 -17.11
N ARG A 34 11.82 1.37 -17.04
CA ARG A 34 12.41 1.84 -15.78
C ARG A 34 11.39 2.37 -14.78
N LYS A 35 10.26 2.91 -15.23
CA LYS A 35 9.19 3.42 -14.35
C LYS A 35 8.25 2.34 -13.83
N ARG A 36 8.13 1.19 -14.51
CA ARG A 36 7.20 0.11 -14.13
C ARG A 36 7.59 -0.65 -12.86
N GLN A 37 8.78 -0.44 -12.31
CA GLN A 37 9.23 -1.15 -11.11
C GLN A 37 8.79 -0.53 -9.78
N ARG A 38 8.17 0.65 -9.76
CA ARG A 38 7.67 1.25 -8.52
C ARG A 38 6.17 0.97 -8.40
N GLY A 39 5.84 -0.05 -7.60
CA GLY A 39 4.47 -0.25 -7.11
C GLY A 39 4.00 0.96 -6.29
N GLU A 40 2.73 0.98 -5.92
CA GLU A 40 2.14 2.01 -5.05
C GLU A 40 1.91 1.46 -3.64
N LEU A 41 2.20 2.28 -2.62
CA LEU A 41 1.85 1.96 -1.23
C LEU A 41 0.53 2.66 -0.88
N ARG A 42 -0.51 1.88 -0.60
CA ARG A 42 -1.82 2.40 -0.20
C ARG A 42 -1.98 2.34 1.31
N ILE A 43 -2.17 3.49 1.95
CA ILE A 43 -2.37 3.59 3.40
C ILE A 43 -3.84 3.90 3.68
N THR A 44 -4.51 3.06 4.48
CA THR A 44 -5.90 3.23 4.88
C THR A 44 -6.01 3.41 6.40
N ARG A 45 -6.84 4.36 6.85
CA ARG A 45 -7.09 4.59 8.28
C ARG A 45 -8.33 3.83 8.74
N LEU A 46 -8.13 2.58 9.15
CA LEU A 46 -9.21 1.68 9.60
C LEU A 46 -9.99 2.26 10.80
N SER A 47 -9.32 2.96 11.71
CA SER A 47 -9.97 3.56 12.88
C SER A 47 -11.04 4.60 12.52
N GLU A 48 -10.84 5.39 11.46
CA GLU A 48 -11.82 6.37 10.99
C GLU A 48 -13.06 5.65 10.44
N GLN A 49 -12.85 4.63 9.58
CA GLN A 49 -13.92 3.81 9.02
C GLN A 49 -14.77 3.13 10.10
N TYR A 50 -14.13 2.53 11.12
CA TYR A 50 -14.87 1.91 12.23
C TYR A 50 -15.63 2.92 13.08
N THR A 51 -15.08 4.12 13.26
CA THR A 51 -15.76 5.19 14.02
C THR A 51 -17.00 5.65 13.26
N GLU A 52 -16.87 5.94 11.98
CA GLU A 52 -17.98 6.33 11.09
C GLU A 52 -19.07 5.25 11.06
N MET A 53 -18.69 4.00 10.84
CA MET A 53 -19.64 2.87 10.82
C MET A 53 -20.38 2.73 12.15
N LYS A 54 -19.66 2.83 13.29
CA LYS A 54 -20.29 2.78 14.62
C LYS A 54 -21.26 3.93 14.82
N GLU A 55 -20.90 5.13 14.38
CA GLU A 55 -21.74 6.31 14.49
C GLU A 55 -23.02 6.16 13.66
N GLU A 56 -22.90 5.77 12.38
CA GLU A 56 -24.05 5.53 11.51
C GLU A 56 -25.01 4.49 12.09
N MET A 57 -24.49 3.35 12.54
CA MET A 57 -25.29 2.31 13.18
C MET A 57 -25.98 2.81 14.45
N SER A 58 -25.29 3.62 15.26
CA SER A 58 -25.87 4.18 16.48
C SER A 58 -27.00 5.18 16.20
N VAL A 59 -26.88 5.97 15.14
CA VAL A 59 -27.88 6.98 14.75
C VAL A 59 -29.12 6.30 14.16
N ALA A 60 -28.96 5.21 13.42
CA ALA A 60 -30.05 4.44 12.84
C ALA A 60 -30.99 3.84 13.91
N LEU A 61 -30.51 3.65 15.15
CA LEU A 61 -31.30 3.15 16.28
C LEU A 61 -32.09 4.25 17.02
N LEU A 62 -31.92 5.53 16.67
CA LEU A 62 -32.55 6.67 17.34
C LEU A 62 -33.83 7.12 16.62
N ASP A 63 -34.77 7.68 17.40
CA ASP A 63 -35.96 8.33 16.85
C ASP A 63 -35.61 9.66 16.14
N ALA A 64 -36.48 10.13 15.23
CA ALA A 64 -36.23 11.32 14.41
C ALA A 64 -35.89 12.60 15.21
N HIS A 65 -36.46 12.76 16.42
CA HIS A 65 -36.13 13.88 17.31
C HIS A 65 -34.73 13.73 17.92
N GLN A 66 -34.38 12.51 18.36
CA GLN A 66 -33.08 12.18 18.94
C GLN A 66 -31.97 12.28 17.90
N GLN A 67 -32.20 11.85 16.65
CA GLN A 67 -31.27 12.00 15.53
C GLN A 67 -30.90 13.48 15.31
N LYS A 68 -31.90 14.39 15.27
CA LYS A 68 -31.66 15.82 15.12
C LYS A 68 -30.80 16.38 16.27
N GLN A 69 -31.03 15.93 17.50
CA GLN A 69 -30.21 16.33 18.65
C GLN A 69 -28.78 15.81 18.54
N TRP A 70 -28.62 14.54 18.16
CA TRP A 70 -27.32 13.90 17.97
C TRP A 70 -26.49 14.61 16.91
N HIS A 71 -27.06 14.91 15.73
CA HIS A 71 -26.35 15.64 14.67
C HIS A 71 -25.93 17.05 15.11
N LYS A 72 -26.76 17.76 15.88
CA LYS A 72 -26.40 19.07 16.46
C LYS A 72 -25.23 18.94 17.44
N ALA A 73 -25.26 17.93 18.30
CA ALA A 73 -24.21 17.66 19.27
C ALA A 73 -22.88 17.31 18.58
N GLN A 74 -22.90 16.43 17.57
CA GLN A 74 -21.72 16.04 16.81
C GLN A 74 -21.09 17.21 16.06
N LYS A 75 -21.91 18.05 15.40
CA LYS A 75 -21.42 19.27 14.74
C LYS A 75 -20.72 20.22 15.71
N LYS A 76 -21.23 20.31 16.95
CA LYS A 76 -20.59 21.11 18.02
C LYS A 76 -19.26 20.48 18.47
N LYS A 77 -19.23 19.16 18.66
CA LYS A 77 -18.02 18.40 19.04
C LYS A 77 -16.91 18.55 17.99
N HIS A 78 -17.20 18.30 16.70
CA HIS A 78 -16.23 18.44 15.62
C HIS A 78 -15.67 19.87 15.54
N LYS A 79 -16.50 20.89 15.77
CA LYS A 79 -16.05 22.30 15.79
C LYS A 79 -15.09 22.58 16.96
N LEU A 80 -15.29 21.96 18.11
CA LEU A 80 -14.40 22.08 19.27
C LEU A 80 -13.08 21.35 19.04
N GLU A 81 -13.14 20.11 18.54
CA GLU A 81 -11.95 19.30 18.23
C GLU A 81 -11.08 19.96 17.15
N ALA A 82 -11.68 20.50 16.09
CA ALA A 82 -10.94 21.23 15.05
C ALA A 82 -10.27 22.50 15.59
N LYS A 83 -10.86 23.17 16.59
CA LYS A 83 -10.23 24.33 17.26
C LYS A 83 -9.07 23.89 18.14
N ALA A 84 -9.25 22.83 18.92
CA ALA A 84 -8.21 22.27 19.78
C ALA A 84 -7.02 21.75 18.97
N ALA A 85 -7.27 21.04 17.86
CA ALA A 85 -6.23 20.57 16.95
C ALA A 85 -5.43 21.73 16.34
N LYS A 86 -6.09 22.83 15.94
CA LYS A 86 -5.41 24.04 15.45
C LYS A 86 -4.58 24.76 16.52
N GLN A 87 -5.01 24.71 17.78
CA GLN A 87 -4.25 25.28 18.90
C GLN A 87 -3.04 24.41 19.25
N LYS A 88 -3.21 23.09 19.30
CA LYS A 88 -2.12 22.11 19.50
C LYS A 88 -1.07 22.19 18.40
N ALA A 89 -1.48 22.24 17.13
CA ALA A 89 -0.57 22.40 16.00
C ALA A 89 0.24 23.72 16.03
N LYS A 90 -0.22 24.75 16.76
CA LYS A 90 0.52 26.00 16.98
C LYS A 90 1.46 25.95 18.20
N GLN A 91 1.29 24.97 19.09
CA GLN A 91 2.02 24.83 20.35
C GLN A 91 3.07 23.71 20.33
N GLU A 92 3.08 22.83 19.32
CA GLU A 92 3.90 21.61 19.37
C GLU A 92 5.41 21.86 19.11
N LEU A 93 6.13 22.07 20.21
CA LEU A 93 7.57 21.79 20.36
C LEU A 93 7.85 20.43 21.03
N HIS A 94 6.82 19.67 21.44
CA HIS A 94 7.00 18.36 22.06
C HIS A 94 6.00 17.35 21.52
N PRO A 95 6.46 16.21 20.97
CA PRO A 95 5.56 15.14 20.57
C PRO A 95 4.94 14.53 21.84
N GLU A 96 3.63 14.66 22.02
CA GLU A 96 2.89 13.81 22.96
C GLU A 96 3.24 12.35 22.66
N VAL A 97 3.35 11.53 23.71
CA VAL A 97 3.56 10.07 23.62
C VAL A 97 2.47 9.51 22.72
N ALA A 98 2.81 9.28 21.44
CA ALA A 98 1.79 8.95 20.47
C ALA A 98 1.21 7.58 20.82
N LYS A 99 -0.11 7.45 20.80
CA LYS A 99 -0.79 6.19 21.16
C LYS A 99 -0.21 5.02 20.35
N PRO A 100 -0.03 3.84 20.95
CA PRO A 100 0.37 2.63 20.23
C PRO A 100 -0.52 2.39 19.01
N ARG A 101 0.10 2.02 17.89
CA ARG A 101 -0.56 1.81 16.60
C ARG A 101 -0.56 0.33 16.23
N VAL A 102 -1.61 -0.06 15.51
CA VAL A 102 -1.73 -1.39 14.91
C VAL A 102 -1.62 -1.23 13.40
N TYR A 103 -0.61 -1.85 12.80
CA TYR A 103 -0.46 -1.94 11.36
C TYR A 103 -1.12 -3.23 10.88
N VAL A 104 -2.09 -3.11 9.98
CA VAL A 104 -2.77 -4.27 9.39
C VAL A 104 -2.24 -4.45 7.97
N LEU A 105 -1.67 -5.62 7.70
CA LEU A 105 -1.17 -6.03 6.39
C LEU A 105 -2.04 -7.17 5.86
N ASP A 106 -2.39 -7.13 4.57
CA ASP A 106 -3.16 -8.18 3.93
C ASP A 106 -2.24 -9.00 3.03
N PHE A 107 -2.16 -10.31 3.25
CA PHE A 107 -1.38 -11.23 2.41
C PHE A 107 -2.29 -12.31 1.83
N LYS A 108 -2.60 -12.14 0.54
CA LYS A 108 -3.36 -13.11 -0.26
C LYS A 108 -2.39 -13.88 -1.15
N GLY A 109 -1.80 -14.92 -0.59
CA GLY A 109 -0.76 -15.70 -1.25
C GLY A 109 -1.33 -16.57 -2.36
N SER A 110 -0.74 -16.48 -3.55
CA SER A 110 -0.98 -17.38 -4.67
C SER A 110 -0.04 -18.60 -4.64
N MET A 111 -0.25 -19.57 -5.54
CA MET A 111 0.57 -20.79 -5.61
C MET A 111 2.04 -20.52 -5.98
N ASP A 112 2.31 -19.47 -6.75
CA ASP A 112 3.64 -19.01 -7.13
C ASP A 112 4.22 -17.96 -6.16
N ALA A 113 3.44 -17.53 -5.17
CA ALA A 113 3.84 -16.62 -4.09
C ALA A 113 4.38 -15.27 -4.61
N HIS A 114 3.79 -14.74 -5.68
CA HIS A 114 4.25 -13.48 -6.28
C HIS A 114 4.08 -12.28 -5.34
N GLU A 115 3.08 -12.32 -4.45
CA GLU A 115 2.69 -11.26 -3.53
C GLU A 115 3.72 -11.01 -2.42
N VAL A 116 4.69 -11.92 -2.26
CA VAL A 116 5.81 -11.76 -1.32
C VAL A 116 6.60 -10.48 -1.63
N SER A 117 6.69 -10.10 -2.90
CA SER A 117 7.34 -8.86 -3.34
C SER A 117 6.66 -7.62 -2.76
N SER A 118 5.32 -7.55 -2.79
CA SER A 118 4.53 -6.49 -2.17
C SER A 118 4.66 -6.51 -0.65
N LEU A 119 4.54 -7.69 -0.03
CA LEU A 119 4.67 -7.88 1.42
C LEU A 119 6.02 -7.36 1.93
N ARG A 120 7.11 -7.58 1.18
CA ARG A 120 8.44 -7.05 1.51
C ARG A 120 8.46 -5.54 1.58
N GLU A 121 7.86 -4.86 0.61
CA GLU A 121 7.81 -3.40 0.56
C GLU A 121 6.94 -2.84 1.71
N GLU A 122 5.80 -3.46 1.97
CA GLU A 122 4.91 -3.10 3.08
C GLU A 122 5.59 -3.25 4.44
N ILE A 123 6.25 -4.39 4.70
CA ILE A 123 7.01 -4.62 5.93
C ILE A 123 8.14 -3.60 6.06
N THR A 124 8.82 -3.26 4.96
CA THR A 124 9.87 -2.24 4.97
C THR A 124 9.31 -0.86 5.32
N ALA A 125 8.14 -0.52 4.81
CA ALA A 125 7.45 0.72 5.16
C ALA A 125 7.04 0.76 6.64
N VAL A 126 6.51 -0.35 7.18
CA VAL A 126 6.16 -0.46 8.61
C VAL A 126 7.42 -0.31 9.47
N LEU A 127 8.49 -1.04 9.17
CA LEU A 127 9.75 -0.98 9.90
C LEU A 127 10.40 0.41 9.93
N ALA A 128 10.13 1.25 8.92
CA ALA A 128 10.66 2.61 8.86
C ALA A 128 10.01 3.58 9.85
N VAL A 129 8.80 3.27 10.33
CA VAL A 129 8.00 4.19 11.17
C VAL A 129 7.50 3.57 12.48
N ALA A 130 7.53 2.25 12.62
CA ALA A 130 7.03 1.54 13.78
C ALA A 130 7.92 1.79 15.00
N ARG A 131 7.27 1.95 16.16
CA ARG A 131 7.90 2.07 17.48
C ARG A 131 7.77 0.75 18.23
N ALA A 132 8.51 0.60 19.32
CA ALA A 132 8.54 -0.62 20.13
C ALA A 132 7.16 -1.01 20.73
N GLU A 133 6.27 -0.03 20.93
CA GLU A 133 4.92 -0.25 21.46
C GLU A 133 3.89 -0.57 20.36
N ASP A 134 4.24 -0.37 19.09
CA ASP A 134 3.33 -0.63 17.97
C ASP A 134 3.33 -2.13 17.64
N GLN A 135 2.24 -2.62 17.02
CA GLN A 135 2.07 -4.03 16.67
C GLN A 135 1.64 -4.22 15.22
N VAL A 136 1.90 -5.40 14.66
CA VAL A 136 1.52 -5.78 13.30
C VAL A 136 0.54 -6.94 13.33
N VAL A 137 -0.55 -6.82 12.57
CA VAL A 137 -1.49 -7.90 12.30
C VAL A 137 -1.41 -8.23 10.81
N LEU A 138 -1.05 -9.47 10.50
CA LEU A 138 -1.07 -9.99 9.13
C LEU A 138 -2.35 -10.79 8.92
N ARG A 139 -3.21 -10.36 8.00
CA ARG A 139 -4.36 -11.14 7.53
C ARG A 139 -3.93 -12.05 6.39
N LEU A 140 -3.93 -13.34 6.68
CA LEU A 140 -3.40 -14.37 5.80
C LEU A 140 -4.54 -15.12 5.12
N GLU A 141 -4.48 -15.18 3.80
CA GLU A 141 -5.25 -16.08 2.96
C GLU A 141 -4.30 -16.73 1.96
N SER A 142 -4.00 -18.01 2.13
CA SER A 142 -3.14 -18.76 1.22
C SER A 142 -3.50 -20.26 1.17
N PRO A 143 -3.77 -20.81 -0.02
CA PRO A 143 -3.94 -22.25 -0.20
C PRO A 143 -2.59 -23.01 -0.21
N GLY A 144 -1.48 -22.31 -0.01
CA GLY A 144 -0.12 -22.85 -0.16
C GLY A 144 0.47 -22.58 -1.54
N GLY A 145 1.59 -23.25 -1.83
CA GLY A 145 2.31 -23.05 -3.09
C GLY A 145 3.78 -23.42 -2.98
N VAL A 146 4.60 -22.80 -3.84
CA VAL A 146 6.03 -23.07 -3.95
C VAL A 146 6.78 -22.72 -2.66
N VAL A 147 7.51 -23.70 -2.11
CA VAL A 147 8.21 -23.58 -0.81
C VAL A 147 9.18 -22.38 -0.78
N HIS A 148 9.88 -22.11 -1.89
CA HIS A 148 10.89 -21.05 -1.91
C HIS A 148 10.27 -19.64 -1.74
N GLY A 149 9.12 -19.38 -2.37
CA GLY A 149 8.45 -18.09 -2.26
C GLY A 149 7.89 -17.84 -0.87
N TYR A 150 7.26 -18.86 -0.27
CA TYR A 150 6.76 -18.77 1.10
C TYR A 150 7.88 -18.73 2.16
N GLY A 151 9.02 -19.39 1.91
CA GLY A 151 10.23 -19.22 2.74
C GLY A 151 10.73 -17.77 2.74
N LEU A 152 10.66 -17.08 1.59
CA LEU A 152 10.96 -15.65 1.52
C LEU A 152 9.92 -14.83 2.31
N ALA A 153 8.61 -15.11 2.21
CA ALA A 153 7.61 -14.43 3.06
C ALA A 153 7.90 -14.60 4.55
N SER A 154 8.16 -15.83 4.99
CA SER A 154 8.50 -16.14 6.39
C SER A 154 9.74 -15.34 6.86
N SER A 155 10.76 -15.23 6.00
CA SER A 155 11.94 -14.38 6.30
C SER A 155 11.60 -12.88 6.40
N GLN A 156 10.61 -12.39 5.65
CA GLN A 156 10.17 -11.00 5.77
C GLN A 156 9.44 -10.76 7.10
N LEU A 157 8.57 -11.69 7.51
CA LEU A 157 7.90 -11.63 8.80
C LEU A 157 8.88 -11.74 9.97
N GLN A 158 9.94 -12.52 9.83
CA GLN A 158 11.01 -12.63 10.82
C GLN A 158 11.66 -11.26 11.10
N ARG A 159 11.81 -10.38 10.09
CA ARG A 159 12.36 -9.02 10.28
C ARG A 159 11.57 -8.19 11.31
N LEU A 160 10.24 -8.37 11.39
CA LEU A 160 9.40 -7.71 12.39
C LEU A 160 9.71 -8.24 13.80
N ARG A 161 9.82 -9.57 13.92
CA ARG A 161 10.14 -10.25 15.18
C ARG A 161 11.54 -9.90 15.68
N ASP A 162 12.53 -9.84 14.80
CA ASP A 162 13.91 -9.45 15.14
C ASP A 162 13.98 -8.01 15.68
N LYS A 163 13.06 -7.15 15.23
CA LYS A 163 12.89 -5.78 15.74
C LYS A 163 12.00 -5.70 16.99
N HIS A 164 11.63 -6.85 17.56
CA HIS A 164 10.79 -6.97 18.75
C HIS A 164 9.41 -6.31 18.59
N ILE A 165 8.91 -6.22 17.35
CA ILE A 165 7.56 -5.74 17.08
C ILE A 165 6.60 -6.93 17.22
N PRO A 166 5.58 -6.86 18.09
CA PRO A 166 4.58 -7.91 18.20
C PRO A 166 3.91 -8.17 16.84
N LEU A 167 3.95 -9.42 16.39
CA LEU A 167 3.35 -9.88 15.15
C LEU A 167 2.27 -10.92 15.45
N THR A 168 1.04 -10.64 15.01
CA THR A 168 -0.08 -11.56 15.08
C THR A 168 -0.51 -11.94 13.67
N VAL A 169 -0.57 -13.24 13.37
CA VAL A 169 -1.08 -13.74 12.09
C VAL A 169 -2.53 -14.18 12.29
N ALA A 170 -3.45 -13.57 11.55
CA ALA A 170 -4.86 -13.89 11.53
C ALA A 170 -5.19 -14.63 10.22
N VAL A 171 -5.53 -15.91 10.30
CA VAL A 171 -5.97 -16.69 9.14
C VAL A 171 -7.39 -16.27 8.79
N ASP A 172 -7.57 -15.59 7.65
CA ASP A 172 -8.88 -15.08 7.22
C ASP A 172 -9.74 -16.24 6.67
N LYS A 173 -9.18 -16.99 5.73
CA LYS A 173 -9.91 -18.09 5.06
C LYS A 173 -9.16 -19.42 5.08
N VAL A 174 -7.88 -19.42 4.74
CA VAL A 174 -7.06 -20.63 4.64
C VAL A 174 -5.59 -20.29 4.83
N ALA A 175 -4.86 -21.19 5.49
CA ALA A 175 -3.41 -21.15 5.61
C ALA A 175 -2.89 -22.59 5.52
N ALA A 176 -2.63 -23.05 4.30
CA ALA A 176 -2.23 -24.43 4.03
C ALA A 176 -0.81 -24.51 3.44
N SER A 177 -0.09 -25.60 3.73
CA SER A 177 1.27 -25.86 3.21
C SER A 177 2.19 -24.63 3.42
N GLY A 178 2.71 -24.02 2.35
CA GLY A 178 3.52 -22.80 2.42
C GLY A 178 2.85 -21.63 3.14
N GLY A 179 1.52 -21.52 3.12
CA GLY A 179 0.81 -20.49 3.88
C GLY A 179 0.90 -20.68 5.40
N TYR A 180 1.13 -21.91 5.88
CA TYR A 180 1.30 -22.18 7.32
C TYR A 180 2.72 -21.86 7.82
N MET A 181 3.70 -21.76 6.90
CA MET A 181 5.12 -21.47 7.19
C MET A 181 5.36 -19.99 7.46
#